data_AF-A0A0Q9N0H5-F1
#
_entry.id   AF-A0A0Q9N0H5-F1
#
_cell.length_a   1.000
_cell.length_b   1.000
_cell.length_c   1.000
_cell.angle_alpha   90.00
_cell.angle_beta   90.00
_cell.angle_gamma   90.00
#
_symmetry.space_group_name_H-M   'P 1'
#
loop_
_entity.id
_entity.type
_entity.pdbx_description
1 polymer ?
#
loop_
_entity_poly.entity_id
_entity_poly.type
_entity_poly.pdbx_seq_one_letter_code
_entity_poly.pdbx_strand_id
1 'polypeptide(L)'
;MTIDKSVFIPVDPDTAFALITRPERLRRWQTVAARVDLRVGGEYRWTITPGHSAAGTFTEIEPGKRVVFTWDWEGSKAPAADASTVTITLDSVDGGTNVRLVHEGLSPEQAIGHTEGWNHYFERLVTLTTTDDAGADDWAAAPDPLTELVSAEATLAIVQHVLRTLTHADADKPTPCEDFTVSELVEHLVGSITGIGKALGVAVADQPDAAPEVRVADAAQPTLEAFQARGLEGTIDMGFAELPASLVANILNLEFLVHAWDFATATGQDLDVSPVLTDYVLGLAHNTISPQMRGKSFADETLVEESAASMDRLVAFTGRQVLAN
;
A
#
# COMPACT_ATOMS: atom_id res chain seq x y z
N MET A 1 -28.29 10.91 4.14
CA MET A 1 -27.91 10.51 5.52
C MET A 1 -26.63 11.23 5.89
N THR A 2 -26.43 11.44 7.19
CA THR A 2 -25.24 12.14 7.73
C THR A 2 -24.62 11.28 8.82
N ILE A 3 -23.30 11.14 8.77
CA ILE A 3 -22.48 10.56 9.84
C ILE A 3 -21.78 11.72 10.53
N ASP A 4 -21.79 11.76 11.86
CA ASP A 4 -21.09 12.77 12.67
C ASP A 4 -20.32 12.03 13.78
N LYS A 5 -18.99 12.09 13.72
CA LYS A 5 -18.09 11.39 14.63
C LYS A 5 -17.03 12.35 15.13
N SER A 6 -16.53 12.12 16.33
CA SER A 6 -15.42 12.89 16.88
C SER A 6 -14.49 12.00 17.68
N VAL A 7 -13.21 12.33 17.68
CA VAL A 7 -12.19 11.66 18.47
C VAL A 7 -11.15 12.67 18.94
N PHE A 8 -10.68 12.50 20.17
CA PHE A 8 -9.57 13.27 20.70
C PHE A 8 -8.24 12.59 20.36
N ILE A 9 -7.26 13.38 19.92
CA ILE A 9 -5.89 12.93 19.73
C ILE A 9 -4.89 13.87 20.45
N PRO A 10 -3.86 13.35 21.12
CA PRO A 10 -2.92 14.11 21.95
C PRO A 10 -1.82 14.82 21.13
N VAL A 11 -2.20 15.44 20.02
CA VAL A 11 -1.29 16.22 19.15
C VAL A 11 -1.89 17.59 18.88
N ASP A 12 -1.03 18.55 18.52
CA ASP A 12 -1.48 19.89 18.14
C ASP A 12 -2.24 19.88 16.79
N PRO A 13 -3.02 20.93 16.48
CA PRO A 13 -3.87 20.94 15.29
C PRO A 13 -3.11 20.87 13.95
N ASP A 14 -1.88 21.40 13.87
CA ASP A 14 -1.09 21.33 12.64
C ASP A 14 -0.59 19.89 12.40
N THR A 15 -0.17 19.22 13.47
CA THR A 15 0.15 17.79 13.43
C THR A 15 -1.09 16.97 13.05
N ALA A 16 -2.24 17.20 13.70
CA ALA A 16 -3.51 16.55 13.37
C ALA A 16 -3.90 16.75 11.89
N PHE A 17 -3.72 17.96 11.37
CA PHE A 17 -3.97 18.28 9.97
C PHE A 17 -3.05 17.51 9.02
N ALA A 18 -1.77 17.37 9.38
CA ALA A 18 -0.84 16.55 8.61
C ALA A 18 -1.25 15.07 8.60
N LEU A 19 -1.73 14.52 9.72
CA LEU A 19 -2.17 13.12 9.82
C LEU A 19 -3.30 12.75 8.83
N ILE A 20 -4.14 13.72 8.47
CA ILE A 20 -5.31 13.52 7.60
C ILE A 20 -5.12 14.06 6.17
N THR A 21 -3.98 14.69 5.85
CA THR A 21 -3.77 15.31 4.52
C THR A 21 -2.46 14.90 3.85
N ARG A 22 -1.46 14.43 4.60
CA ARG A 22 -0.16 14.05 4.03
C ARG A 22 -0.16 12.58 3.62
N PRO A 23 0.18 12.22 2.37
CA PRO A 23 0.24 10.83 1.90
C PRO A 23 0.98 9.89 2.84
N GLU A 24 2.19 10.28 3.26
CA GLU A 24 3.06 9.49 4.13
C GLU A 24 2.50 9.30 5.54
N ARG A 25 1.57 10.17 5.97
CA ARG A 25 0.87 10.03 7.25
C ARG A 25 -0.43 9.24 7.11
N LEU A 26 -1.20 9.45 6.04
CA LEU A 26 -2.42 8.69 5.74
C LEU A 26 -2.16 7.17 5.68
N ARG A 27 -1.02 6.78 5.09
CA ARG A 27 -0.61 5.37 5.00
C ARG A 27 -0.32 4.71 6.35
N ARG A 28 -0.16 5.50 7.42
CA ARG A 28 0.11 5.00 8.78
C ARG A 28 -1.12 4.52 9.52
N TRP A 29 -2.32 4.80 9.01
CA TRP A 29 -3.55 4.45 9.73
C TRP A 29 -4.76 4.16 8.84
N GLN A 30 -4.82 4.70 7.61
CA GLN A 30 -6.03 4.64 6.79
C GLN A 30 -5.86 4.00 5.41
N THR A 31 -4.72 4.17 4.76
CA THR A 31 -4.58 3.83 3.35
C THR A 31 -3.43 2.88 3.07
N VAL A 32 -3.57 2.10 1.99
CA VAL A 32 -2.46 1.38 1.35
C VAL A 32 -1.63 2.34 0.51
N ALA A 33 -2.31 3.21 -0.26
CA ALA A 33 -1.70 4.21 -1.14
C ALA A 33 -2.52 5.50 -1.12
N ALA A 34 -1.87 6.65 -1.28
CA ALA A 34 -2.53 7.94 -1.22
C ALA A 34 -1.87 8.95 -2.16
N ARG A 35 -2.63 9.42 -3.15
CA ARG A 35 -2.26 10.57 -4.00
C ARG A 35 -3.08 11.76 -3.55
N VAL A 36 -2.40 12.88 -3.29
CA VAL A 36 -3.01 14.08 -2.75
C VAL A 36 -2.44 15.32 -3.46
N ASP A 37 -3.28 16.05 -4.19
CA ASP A 37 -3.01 17.43 -4.63
C ASP A 37 -3.68 18.39 -3.63
N LEU A 38 -2.98 18.71 -2.54
CA LEU A 38 -3.55 19.46 -1.40
C LEU A 38 -3.69 20.96 -1.71
N ARG A 39 -4.70 21.31 -2.49
CA ARG A 39 -5.15 22.67 -2.78
C ARG A 39 -6.64 22.66 -3.06
N VAL A 40 -7.31 23.80 -2.91
CA VAL A 40 -8.71 23.91 -3.34
C VAL A 40 -8.81 23.64 -4.85
N GLY A 41 -9.72 22.73 -5.22
CA GLY A 41 -9.87 22.20 -6.57
C GLY A 41 -8.81 21.15 -6.96
N GLY A 42 -7.94 20.74 -6.05
CA GLY A 42 -7.00 19.64 -6.23
C GLY A 42 -7.68 18.30 -5.95
N GLU A 43 -7.26 17.27 -6.68
CA GLU A 43 -7.82 15.92 -6.59
C GLU A 43 -7.04 15.05 -5.61
N TYR A 44 -7.72 14.05 -5.06
CA TYR A 44 -7.10 12.95 -4.33
C TYR A 44 -7.58 11.61 -4.85
N ARG A 45 -6.77 10.57 -4.64
CA ARG A 45 -7.15 9.18 -4.79
C ARG A 45 -6.48 8.35 -3.69
N TRP A 46 -7.28 7.61 -2.95
CA TRP A 46 -6.84 6.78 -1.83
C TRP A 46 -7.25 5.34 -2.06
N THR A 47 -6.29 4.43 -2.12
CA THR A 47 -6.57 3.00 -1.95
C THR A 47 -6.73 2.76 -0.45
N ILE A 48 -7.98 2.61 0.00
CA ILE A 48 -8.33 2.48 1.43
C ILE A 48 -7.92 1.08 1.91
N THR A 49 -8.47 0.06 1.26
CA THR A 49 -8.02 -1.34 1.35
C THR A 49 -7.78 -1.86 -0.06
N PRO A 50 -7.03 -2.96 -0.25
CA PRO A 50 -6.81 -3.53 -1.57
C PRO A 50 -8.14 -3.78 -2.30
N GLY A 51 -8.23 -3.35 -3.55
CA GLY A 51 -9.43 -3.39 -4.39
C GLY A 51 -10.46 -2.28 -4.13
N HIS A 52 -10.29 -1.45 -3.10
CA HIS A 52 -11.27 -0.44 -2.69
C HIS A 52 -10.63 0.95 -2.64
N SER A 53 -10.77 1.67 -3.75
CA SER A 53 -10.24 3.02 -3.90
C SER A 53 -11.34 4.07 -3.87
N ALA A 54 -11.09 5.15 -3.14
CA ALA A 54 -11.94 6.33 -3.10
C ALA A 54 -11.22 7.51 -3.77
N ALA A 55 -11.99 8.37 -4.45
CA ALA A 55 -11.46 9.55 -5.11
C ALA A 55 -12.38 10.75 -4.92
N GLY A 56 -11.82 11.95 -5.09
CA GLY A 56 -12.57 13.19 -4.98
C GLY A 56 -11.70 14.44 -5.09
N THR A 57 -12.30 15.57 -4.73
CA THR A 57 -11.69 16.90 -4.88
C THR A 57 -11.79 17.67 -3.57
N PHE A 58 -10.71 18.32 -3.16
CA PHE A 58 -10.73 19.26 -2.03
C PHE A 58 -11.49 20.53 -2.40
N THR A 59 -12.53 20.85 -1.63
CA THR A 59 -13.38 22.03 -1.86
C THR A 59 -13.07 23.17 -0.90
N GLU A 60 -12.61 22.87 0.31
CA GLU A 60 -12.17 23.86 1.29
C GLU A 60 -10.93 23.37 2.04
N ILE A 61 -9.98 24.27 2.29
CA ILE A 61 -8.76 23.98 3.04
C ILE A 61 -8.44 25.17 3.94
N GLU A 62 -8.41 24.94 5.25
CA GLU A 62 -7.86 25.85 6.24
C GLU A 62 -6.85 25.05 7.09
N PRO A 63 -5.53 25.23 6.84
CA PRO A 63 -4.49 24.47 7.55
C PRO A 63 -4.64 24.54 9.07
N GLY A 64 -4.46 23.39 9.73
CA GLY A 64 -4.58 23.27 11.19
C GLY A 64 -6.02 23.36 11.73
N LYS A 65 -7.04 23.48 10.88
CA LYS A 65 -8.42 23.74 11.34
C LYS A 65 -9.50 22.98 10.60
N ARG A 66 -9.43 22.90 9.26
CA ARG A 66 -10.53 22.37 8.46
C ARG A 66 -10.08 21.87 7.10
N VAL A 67 -10.63 20.74 6.68
CA VAL A 67 -10.55 20.27 5.29
C VAL A 67 -11.92 19.72 4.86
N VAL A 68 -12.34 20.05 3.65
CA VAL A 68 -13.58 19.53 3.04
C VAL A 68 -13.25 18.98 1.67
N PHE A 69 -13.81 17.81 1.39
CA PHE A 69 -13.62 17.14 0.11
C PHE A 69 -14.84 16.31 -0.28
N THR A 70 -15.05 16.15 -1.58
CA THR A 70 -16.04 15.20 -2.10
C THR A 70 -15.54 13.78 -1.91
N TRP A 71 -16.44 12.82 -1.76
CA TRP A 71 -16.12 11.40 -1.62
C TRP A 71 -17.00 10.56 -2.54
N ASP A 72 -16.37 9.68 -3.33
CA ASP A 72 -17.03 8.55 -3.97
C ASP A 72 -16.07 7.35 -4.09
N TRP A 73 -16.63 6.15 -4.20
CA TRP A 73 -15.88 4.93 -4.50
C TRP A 73 -15.63 4.83 -6.00
N GLU A 74 -14.42 4.46 -6.41
CA GLU A 74 -14.14 4.18 -7.82
C GLU A 74 -15.00 2.99 -8.31
N GLY A 75 -15.50 3.11 -9.54
CA GLY A 75 -16.47 2.17 -10.10
C GLY A 75 -17.93 2.44 -9.68
N SER A 76 -18.18 3.42 -8.80
CA SER A 76 -19.51 3.96 -8.56
C SER A 76 -20.16 4.42 -9.87
N LYS A 77 -21.45 4.07 -10.03
CA LYS A 77 -22.27 4.50 -11.18
C LYS A 77 -23.01 5.80 -10.90
N ALA A 78 -22.84 6.38 -9.73
CA ALA A 78 -23.49 7.63 -9.37
C ALA A 78 -22.91 8.78 -10.21
N PRO A 79 -23.75 9.73 -10.67
CA PRO A 79 -23.25 10.99 -11.22
C PRO A 79 -22.32 11.70 -10.25
N ALA A 80 -21.26 12.36 -10.74
CA ALA A 80 -20.35 13.13 -9.89
C ALA A 80 -21.05 14.24 -9.07
N ALA A 81 -22.21 14.73 -9.55
CA ALA A 81 -23.05 15.69 -8.82
C ALA A 81 -23.69 15.11 -7.55
N ASP A 82 -23.75 13.78 -7.45
CA ASP A 82 -24.30 13.04 -6.32
C ASP A 82 -23.19 12.56 -5.36
N ALA A 83 -21.95 13.00 -5.56
CA ALA A 83 -20.84 12.67 -4.68
C ALA A 83 -21.12 13.17 -3.25
N SER A 84 -20.91 12.29 -2.28
CA SER A 84 -20.98 12.65 -0.86
C SER A 84 -19.88 13.64 -0.47
N THR A 85 -19.99 14.28 0.68
CA THR A 85 -19.01 15.26 1.16
C THR A 85 -18.51 14.89 2.55
N VAL A 86 -17.20 14.87 2.72
CA VAL A 86 -16.53 14.69 4.00
C VAL A 86 -15.98 16.03 4.45
N THR A 87 -16.37 16.44 5.65
CA THR A 87 -15.86 17.62 6.35
C THR A 87 -15.12 17.15 7.58
N ILE A 88 -13.85 17.53 7.72
CA ILE A 88 -13.08 17.32 8.96
C ILE A 88 -12.75 18.68 9.57
N THR A 89 -13.06 18.86 10.84
CA THR A 89 -12.70 20.03 11.65
C THR A 89 -11.78 19.63 12.79
N LEU A 90 -10.82 20.49 13.09
CA LEU A 90 -9.77 20.31 14.09
C LEU A 90 -9.88 21.43 15.11
N ASP A 91 -10.41 21.10 16.29
CA ASP A 91 -10.55 22.05 17.38
C ASP A 91 -9.44 21.84 18.39
N SER A 92 -8.62 22.87 18.62
CA SER A 92 -7.63 22.85 19.70
C SER A 92 -8.33 22.84 21.05
N VAL A 93 -7.98 21.85 21.88
CA VAL A 93 -8.49 21.70 23.24
C VAL A 93 -7.33 21.48 24.20
N ASP A 94 -7.59 21.48 25.52
CA ASP A 94 -6.54 21.20 26.50
C ASP A 94 -5.94 19.80 26.24
N GLY A 95 -4.61 19.74 26.12
CA GLY A 95 -3.87 18.50 25.89
C GLY A 95 -3.86 17.94 24.45
N GLY A 96 -4.53 18.56 23.47
CA GLY A 96 -4.49 18.06 22.09
C GLY A 96 -5.54 18.66 21.15
N THR A 97 -6.03 17.84 20.23
CA THR A 97 -6.98 18.24 19.19
C THR A 97 -8.18 17.32 19.19
N ASN A 98 -9.39 17.90 19.15
CA ASN A 98 -10.60 17.17 18.84
C ASN A 98 -10.81 17.16 17.32
N VAL A 99 -10.73 15.98 16.72
CA VAL A 99 -10.96 15.74 15.29
C VAL A 99 -12.42 15.36 15.13
N ARG A 100 -13.21 16.20 14.46
CA ARG A 100 -14.61 15.90 14.13
C ARG A 100 -14.76 15.67 12.64
N LEU A 101 -15.39 14.57 12.28
CA LEU A 101 -15.73 14.22 10.91
C LEU A 101 -17.25 14.22 10.71
N VAL A 102 -17.69 14.92 9.68
CA VAL A 102 -19.07 14.93 9.21
C VAL A 102 -19.10 14.44 7.76
N HIS A 103 -19.77 13.32 7.49
CA HIS A 103 -19.95 12.76 6.14
C HIS A 103 -21.41 12.86 5.72
N GLU A 104 -21.69 13.68 4.71
CA GLU A 104 -23.03 14.02 4.22
C GLU A 104 -23.27 13.54 2.79
N GLY A 105 -24.55 13.48 2.40
CA GLY A 105 -24.93 13.09 1.04
C GLY A 105 -25.07 11.58 0.82
N LEU A 106 -25.00 10.77 1.87
CA LEU A 106 -25.06 9.30 1.76
C LEU A 106 -26.48 8.76 1.60
N SER A 107 -26.65 7.70 0.80
CA SER A 107 -27.85 6.86 0.87
C SER A 107 -27.91 6.09 2.20
N PRO A 108 -29.09 5.58 2.62
CA PRO A 108 -29.19 4.73 3.81
C PRO A 108 -28.28 3.49 3.79
N GLU A 109 -28.10 2.88 2.61
CA GLU A 109 -27.25 1.71 2.43
C GLU A 109 -25.76 2.06 2.56
N GLN A 110 -25.32 3.15 1.93
CA GLN A 110 -23.95 3.64 2.03
C GLN A 110 -23.60 4.04 3.47
N ALA A 111 -24.54 4.64 4.20
CA ALA A 111 -24.31 5.12 5.57
C ALA A 111 -23.90 4.01 6.55
N ILE A 112 -24.34 2.76 6.34
CA ILE A 112 -23.98 1.62 7.19
C ILE A 112 -22.49 1.31 7.05
N GLY A 113 -22.03 1.03 5.83
CA GLY A 113 -20.62 0.70 5.55
C GLY A 113 -19.67 1.85 5.90
N HIS A 114 -20.05 3.11 5.60
CA HIS A 114 -19.24 4.26 6.00
C HIS A 114 -19.18 4.45 7.52
N THR A 115 -20.23 4.10 8.27
CA THR A 115 -20.21 4.20 9.73
C THR A 115 -19.23 3.19 10.32
N GLU A 116 -19.23 1.94 9.84
CA GLU A 116 -18.29 0.90 10.25
C GLU A 116 -16.86 1.29 9.89
N GLY A 117 -16.61 1.73 8.65
CA GLY A 117 -15.28 2.19 8.22
C GLY A 117 -14.75 3.36 9.05
N TRP A 118 -15.57 4.39 9.29
CA TRP A 118 -15.12 5.53 10.10
C TRP A 118 -14.85 5.16 11.57
N ASN A 119 -15.56 4.19 12.14
CA ASN A 119 -15.22 3.67 13.47
C ASN A 119 -13.83 3.03 13.48
N HIS A 120 -13.61 2.08 12.57
CA HIS A 120 -12.34 1.37 12.42
C HIS A 120 -11.15 2.33 12.25
N TYR A 121 -11.24 3.26 11.30
CA TYR A 121 -10.14 4.18 11.02
C TYR A 121 -9.93 5.22 12.14
N PHE A 122 -10.97 5.64 12.86
CA PHE A 122 -10.77 6.54 14.01
C PHE A 122 -10.04 5.84 15.17
N GLU A 123 -10.31 4.55 15.40
CA GLU A 123 -9.54 3.76 16.38
C GLU A 123 -8.06 3.67 15.98
N ARG A 124 -7.78 3.42 14.70
CA ARG A 124 -6.41 3.39 14.14
C ARG A 124 -5.71 4.76 14.23
N LEU A 125 -6.42 5.86 13.99
CA LEU A 125 -5.89 7.22 14.15
C LEU A 125 -5.48 7.51 15.60
N VAL A 126 -6.24 7.03 16.58
CA VAL A 126 -5.87 7.13 17.99
C VAL A 126 -4.63 6.32 18.28
N THR A 127 -4.57 5.06 17.84
CA THR A 127 -3.40 4.19 18.00
C THR A 127 -2.14 4.85 17.44
N LEU A 128 -2.21 5.40 16.21
CA LEU A 128 -1.14 6.13 15.55
C LEU A 128 -0.50 7.19 16.46
N THR A 129 -1.30 7.93 17.23
CA THR A 129 -0.78 9.00 18.10
C THR A 129 0.02 8.51 19.31
N THR A 130 -0.06 7.21 19.61
CA THR A 130 0.66 6.57 20.72
C THR A 130 1.87 5.75 20.26
N THR A 131 1.84 5.23 19.03
CA THR A 131 2.85 4.30 18.48
C THR A 131 3.59 4.84 17.26
N ASP A 132 3.21 6.00 16.72
CA ASP A 132 3.69 6.59 15.45
C ASP A 132 3.41 5.76 14.17
N ASP A 133 2.79 4.58 14.33
CA ASP A 133 2.18 3.78 13.25
C ASP A 133 1.04 2.93 13.82
N ALA A 134 -0.13 2.87 13.16
CA ALA A 134 -1.24 2.04 13.62
C ALA A 134 -1.03 0.52 13.37
N GLY A 135 0.06 0.15 12.69
CA GLY A 135 0.38 -1.23 12.35
C GLY A 135 -0.39 -1.75 11.14
N ALA A 136 -0.30 -3.05 10.87
CA ALA A 136 -1.06 -3.70 9.81
C ALA A 136 -2.58 -3.49 10.00
N ASP A 137 -3.31 -3.39 8.89
CA ASP A 137 -4.77 -3.34 8.91
C ASP A 137 -5.34 -4.73 8.58
N ASP A 138 -6.05 -5.33 9.52
CA ASP A 138 -6.71 -6.63 9.33
C ASP A 138 -7.70 -6.60 8.16
N TRP A 139 -8.29 -5.44 7.84
CA TRP A 139 -9.19 -5.28 6.68
C TRP A 139 -8.44 -5.32 5.35
N ALA A 140 -7.12 -5.10 5.36
CA ALA A 140 -6.24 -5.21 4.20
C ALA A 140 -5.51 -6.56 4.11
N ALA A 141 -5.50 -7.37 5.19
CA ALA A 141 -4.67 -8.56 5.30
C ALA A 141 -5.08 -9.71 4.36
N ALA A 142 -6.37 -9.82 4.03
CA ALA A 142 -6.90 -10.88 3.16
C ALA A 142 -8.07 -10.36 2.30
N PRO A 143 -7.78 -9.57 1.24
CA PRO A 143 -8.83 -9.01 0.42
C PRO A 143 -9.60 -10.09 -0.36
N ASP A 144 -10.87 -9.83 -0.64
CA ASP A 144 -11.75 -10.69 -1.44
C ASP A 144 -12.52 -9.81 -2.44
N PRO A 145 -12.43 -10.05 -3.76
CA PRO A 145 -11.68 -11.14 -4.42
C PRO A 145 -10.17 -10.89 -4.52
N LEU A 146 -9.40 -11.98 -4.48
CA LEU A 146 -7.99 -11.97 -4.88
C LEU A 146 -7.88 -12.01 -6.41
N THR A 147 -7.40 -10.90 -6.97
CA THR A 147 -6.93 -10.78 -8.36
C THR A 147 -5.49 -10.31 -8.35
N GLU A 148 -4.79 -10.37 -9.48
CA GLU A 148 -3.37 -10.03 -9.57
C GLU A 148 -3.10 -8.60 -9.07
N LEU A 149 -3.97 -7.64 -9.39
CA LEU A 149 -3.81 -6.24 -8.99
C LEU A 149 -4.25 -5.97 -7.54
N VAL A 150 -5.31 -6.65 -7.07
CA VAL A 150 -5.73 -6.55 -5.65
C VAL A 150 -4.68 -7.18 -4.74
N SER A 151 -4.11 -8.32 -5.13
CA SER A 151 -3.00 -8.96 -4.43
C SER A 151 -1.74 -8.08 -4.46
N ALA A 152 -1.47 -7.37 -5.57
CA ALA A 152 -0.35 -6.44 -5.64
C ALA A 152 -0.52 -5.27 -4.65
N GLU A 153 -1.72 -4.73 -4.50
CA GLU A 153 -2.01 -3.70 -3.48
C GLU A 153 -1.84 -4.25 -2.05
N ALA A 154 -2.29 -5.48 -1.79
CA ALA A 154 -2.13 -6.11 -0.46
C ALA A 154 -0.65 -6.37 -0.11
N THR A 155 0.12 -6.89 -1.07
CA THR A 155 1.55 -7.13 -0.90
C THR A 155 2.35 -5.83 -0.82
N LEU A 156 1.92 -4.76 -1.51
CA LEU A 156 2.44 -3.41 -1.33
C LEU A 156 2.21 -2.90 0.11
N ALA A 157 1.04 -3.14 0.71
CA ALA A 157 0.81 -2.76 2.11
C ALA A 157 1.82 -3.45 3.05
N ILE A 158 2.08 -4.75 2.82
CA ILE A 158 3.02 -5.56 3.61
C ILE A 158 4.46 -5.03 3.49
N VAL A 159 4.97 -4.83 2.27
CA VAL A 159 6.35 -4.34 2.10
C VAL A 159 6.52 -2.95 2.68
N GLN A 160 5.52 -2.07 2.57
CA GLN A 160 5.55 -0.75 3.20
C GLN A 160 5.70 -0.88 4.72
N HIS A 161 4.97 -1.78 5.39
CA HIS A 161 5.14 -1.98 6.84
C HIS A 161 6.55 -2.35 7.25
N VAL A 162 7.21 -3.23 6.48
CA VAL A 162 8.61 -3.62 6.74
C VAL A 162 9.58 -2.46 6.45
N LEU A 163 9.34 -1.69 5.38
CA LEU A 163 10.21 -0.57 4.98
C LEU A 163 10.18 0.61 5.97
N ARG A 164 9.07 0.79 6.70
CA ARG A 164 8.87 1.89 7.65
C ARG A 164 9.76 1.83 8.89
N THR A 165 10.21 0.64 9.23
CA THR A 165 11.05 0.37 10.41
C THR A 165 12.54 0.36 10.06
N LEU A 166 12.89 0.38 8.76
CA LEU A 166 14.26 0.46 8.31
C LEU A 166 14.90 1.78 8.72
N THR A 167 16.15 1.69 9.15
CA THR A 167 16.98 2.82 9.55
C THR A 167 18.23 2.90 8.68
N HIS A 168 18.94 4.03 8.72
CA HIS A 168 20.24 4.14 8.05
C HIS A 168 21.27 3.10 8.52
N ALA A 169 21.13 2.56 9.74
CA ALA A 169 22.03 1.53 10.26
C ALA A 169 21.81 0.15 9.61
N ASP A 170 20.68 -0.04 8.92
CA ASP A 170 20.35 -1.30 8.23
C ASP A 170 20.94 -1.36 6.81
N ALA A 171 21.38 -0.23 6.26
CA ALA A 171 21.72 -0.06 4.84
C ALA A 171 22.69 -1.11 4.28
N ASP A 172 23.74 -1.45 5.04
CA ASP A 172 24.81 -2.37 4.62
C ASP A 172 24.57 -3.83 5.08
N LYS A 173 23.43 -4.12 5.74
CA LYS A 173 23.13 -5.49 6.17
C LYS A 173 22.93 -6.38 4.95
N PRO A 174 23.49 -7.60 4.94
CA PRO A 174 23.25 -8.56 3.87
C PRO A 174 21.78 -9.00 3.88
N THR A 175 21.22 -9.25 2.70
CA THR A 175 19.87 -9.81 2.57
C THR A 175 19.92 -11.27 2.15
N PRO A 176 18.83 -12.04 2.33
CA PRO A 176 18.70 -13.37 1.74
C PRO A 176 18.71 -13.38 0.20
N CYS A 177 18.45 -12.23 -0.44
CA CYS A 177 18.71 -12.03 -1.86
C CYS A 177 20.21 -11.72 -2.02
N GLU A 178 21.02 -12.76 -2.15
CA GLU A 178 22.48 -12.74 -1.92
C GLU A 178 23.27 -11.65 -2.67
N ASP A 179 22.74 -11.12 -3.76
CA ASP A 179 23.35 -10.05 -4.56
C ASP A 179 23.18 -8.64 -3.97
N PHE A 180 22.36 -8.47 -2.93
CA PHE A 180 21.98 -7.16 -2.41
C PHE A 180 22.16 -7.01 -0.90
N THR A 181 22.73 -5.87 -0.50
CA THR A 181 22.48 -5.27 0.81
C THR A 181 21.06 -4.70 0.90
N VAL A 182 20.60 -4.34 2.11
CA VAL A 182 19.29 -3.70 2.29
C VAL A 182 19.13 -2.46 1.41
N SER A 183 20.13 -1.59 1.36
CA SER A 183 20.05 -0.37 0.54
C SER A 183 19.98 -0.67 -0.95
N GLU A 184 20.79 -1.61 -1.44
CA GLU A 184 20.77 -2.03 -2.85
C GLU A 184 19.46 -2.75 -3.21
N LEU A 185 18.85 -3.48 -2.27
CA LEU A 185 17.55 -4.12 -2.49
C LEU A 185 16.41 -3.09 -2.58
N VAL A 186 16.50 -1.97 -1.85
CA VAL A 186 15.57 -0.84 -2.04
C VAL A 186 15.73 -0.23 -3.43
N GLU A 187 16.96 0.00 -3.90
CA GLU A 187 17.22 0.49 -5.26
C GLU A 187 16.69 -0.47 -6.33
N HIS A 188 16.89 -1.78 -6.12
CA HIS A 188 16.36 -2.81 -7.00
C HIS A 188 14.84 -2.74 -7.09
N LEU A 189 14.14 -2.75 -5.95
CA LEU A 189 12.69 -2.73 -5.89
C LEU A 189 12.10 -1.48 -6.55
N VAL A 190 12.64 -0.29 -6.24
CA VAL A 190 12.22 0.97 -6.89
C VAL A 190 12.49 0.92 -8.40
N GLY A 191 13.64 0.38 -8.82
CA GLY A 191 13.98 0.17 -10.23
C GLY A 191 13.00 -0.75 -10.96
N SER A 192 12.62 -1.87 -10.36
CA SER A 192 11.64 -2.83 -10.90
C SER A 192 10.28 -2.14 -11.09
N ILE A 193 9.78 -1.44 -10.08
CA ILE A 193 8.47 -0.76 -10.11
C ILE A 193 8.48 0.34 -11.18
N THR A 194 9.48 1.22 -11.19
CA THR A 194 9.56 2.34 -12.14
C THR A 194 9.80 1.86 -13.58
N GLY A 195 10.52 0.75 -13.77
CA GLY A 195 10.68 0.10 -15.07
C GLY A 195 9.35 -0.40 -15.65
N ILE A 196 8.52 -1.03 -14.82
CA ILE A 196 7.16 -1.44 -15.19
C ILE A 196 6.28 -0.22 -15.45
N GLY A 197 6.32 0.79 -14.59
CA GLY A 197 5.59 2.05 -14.79
C GLY A 197 5.93 2.68 -16.14
N LYS A 198 7.21 2.75 -16.48
CA LYS A 198 7.67 3.27 -17.78
C LYS A 198 7.12 2.47 -18.95
N ALA A 199 7.09 1.15 -18.86
CA ALA A 199 6.52 0.28 -19.90
C ALA A 199 5.00 0.48 -20.07
N LEU A 200 4.31 0.91 -19.00
CA LEU A 200 2.90 1.30 -19.02
C LEU A 200 2.68 2.76 -19.47
N GLY A 201 3.74 3.49 -19.80
CA GLY A 201 3.67 4.88 -20.23
C GLY A 201 3.58 5.90 -19.09
N VAL A 202 3.80 5.49 -17.84
CA VAL A 202 3.90 6.41 -16.70
C VAL A 202 5.36 6.63 -16.30
N ALA A 203 5.80 7.88 -16.34
CA ALA A 203 7.13 8.26 -15.88
C ALA A 203 7.05 8.65 -14.40
N VAL A 204 7.60 7.80 -13.53
CA VAL A 204 7.70 8.08 -12.10
C VAL A 204 9.12 8.57 -11.82
N ALA A 205 9.25 9.80 -11.30
CA ALA A 205 10.53 10.32 -10.87
C ALA A 205 10.85 9.77 -9.47
N ASP A 206 12.00 9.12 -9.34
CA ASP A 206 12.50 8.68 -8.03
C ASP A 206 12.99 9.87 -7.20
N GLN A 207 12.88 9.72 -5.87
CA GLN A 207 13.32 10.67 -4.87
C GLN A 207 14.35 9.99 -3.96
N PRO A 208 15.63 9.92 -4.35
CA PRO A 208 16.64 9.11 -3.65
C PRO A 208 16.87 9.52 -2.19
N ASP A 209 16.59 10.78 -1.86
CA ASP A 209 16.73 11.31 -0.49
C ASP A 209 15.51 11.02 0.41
N ALA A 210 14.42 10.49 -0.14
CA ALA A 210 13.23 10.14 0.63
C ALA A 210 13.40 8.79 1.35
N ALA A 211 12.62 8.57 2.41
CA ALA A 211 12.62 7.30 3.13
C ALA A 211 12.24 6.13 2.20
N PRO A 212 12.78 4.92 2.40
CA PRO A 212 12.51 3.76 1.54
C PRO A 212 11.03 3.47 1.29
N GLU A 213 10.19 3.54 2.34
CA GLU A 213 8.73 3.36 2.18
C GLU A 213 8.12 4.40 1.25
N VAL A 214 8.52 5.66 1.37
CA VAL A 214 7.97 6.74 0.55
C VAL A 214 8.35 6.53 -0.92
N ARG A 215 9.60 6.16 -1.19
CA ARG A 215 10.08 5.87 -2.55
C ARG A 215 9.29 4.73 -3.20
N VAL A 216 9.09 3.63 -2.47
CA VAL A 216 8.33 2.47 -2.97
C VAL A 216 6.86 2.81 -3.15
N ALA A 217 6.23 3.51 -2.20
CA ALA A 217 4.84 3.92 -2.30
C ALA A 217 4.59 4.85 -3.49
N ASP A 218 5.43 5.87 -3.66
CA ASP A 218 5.31 6.88 -4.72
C ASP A 218 5.60 6.28 -6.11
N ALA A 219 6.44 5.25 -6.20
CA ALA A 219 6.66 4.49 -7.43
C ALA A 219 5.50 3.52 -7.74
N ALA A 220 5.01 2.81 -6.72
CA ALA A 220 4.02 1.75 -6.89
C ALA A 220 2.64 2.29 -7.23
N GLN A 221 2.22 3.40 -6.60
CA GLN A 221 0.89 3.96 -6.80
C GLN A 221 0.55 4.28 -8.27
N PRO A 222 1.28 5.15 -8.99
CA PRO A 222 0.99 5.45 -10.39
C PRO A 222 1.16 4.23 -11.30
N THR A 223 2.05 3.30 -10.95
CA THR A 223 2.26 2.06 -11.70
C THR A 223 1.04 1.13 -11.62
N LEU A 224 0.49 0.93 -10.41
CA LEU A 224 -0.71 0.14 -10.19
C LEU A 224 -1.95 0.82 -10.79
N GLU A 225 -2.08 2.15 -10.68
CA GLU A 225 -3.15 2.93 -11.32
C GLU A 225 -3.12 2.76 -12.86
N ALA A 226 -1.94 2.83 -13.47
CA ALA A 226 -1.78 2.61 -14.91
C ALA A 226 -2.15 1.17 -15.31
N PHE A 227 -1.79 0.19 -14.50
CA PHE A 227 -2.18 -1.21 -14.73
C PHE A 227 -3.68 -1.42 -14.63
N GLN A 228 -4.32 -0.85 -13.60
CA GLN A 228 -5.77 -0.91 -13.40
C GLN A 228 -6.52 -0.30 -14.60
N ALA A 229 -6.05 0.86 -15.10
CA ALA A 229 -6.64 1.51 -16.25
C ALA A 229 -6.45 0.74 -17.58
N ARG A 230 -5.27 0.11 -17.76
CA ARG A 230 -4.95 -0.68 -18.96
C ARG A 230 -5.65 -2.04 -18.98
N GLY A 231 -5.77 -2.69 -17.82
CA GLY A 231 -6.15 -4.10 -17.70
C GLY A 231 -4.99 -5.07 -18.00
N LEU A 232 -5.28 -6.37 -17.93
CA LEU A 232 -4.30 -7.46 -18.02
C LEU A 232 -4.27 -8.19 -19.36
N GLU A 233 -5.08 -7.76 -20.33
CA GLU A 233 -5.11 -8.39 -21.66
C GLU A 233 -3.87 -8.00 -22.50
N GLY A 234 -3.49 -8.88 -23.43
CA GLY A 234 -2.41 -8.65 -24.39
C GLY A 234 -1.00 -8.64 -23.77
N THR A 235 -0.10 -7.89 -24.39
CA THR A 235 1.32 -7.81 -24.01
C THR A 235 1.75 -6.39 -23.64
N ILE A 236 2.88 -6.31 -22.94
CA ILE A 236 3.58 -5.07 -22.56
C ILE A 236 5.03 -5.20 -23.06
N ASP A 237 5.50 -4.17 -23.77
CA ASP A 237 6.90 -4.03 -24.16
C ASP A 237 7.73 -3.55 -22.96
N MET A 238 8.52 -4.45 -22.36
CA MET A 238 9.42 -4.11 -21.27
C MET A 238 10.76 -3.51 -21.75
N GLY A 239 10.91 -3.26 -23.05
CA GLY A 239 12.11 -2.74 -23.70
C GLY A 239 13.18 -3.79 -23.99
N PHE A 240 13.17 -4.91 -23.26
CA PHE A 240 14.02 -6.08 -23.53
C PHE A 240 13.23 -7.27 -24.11
N ALA A 241 11.91 -7.30 -23.91
CA ALA A 241 11.00 -8.31 -24.42
C ALA A 241 9.54 -7.85 -24.36
N GLU A 242 8.72 -8.39 -25.26
CA GLU A 242 7.26 -8.35 -25.16
C GLU A 242 6.79 -9.47 -24.23
N LEU A 243 6.13 -9.11 -23.13
CA LEU A 243 5.64 -10.06 -22.12
C LEU A 243 4.12 -9.98 -21.98
N PRO A 244 3.42 -11.09 -21.68
CA PRO A 244 2.01 -11.04 -21.31
C PRO A 244 1.78 -10.05 -20.16
N ALA A 245 0.75 -9.22 -20.24
CA ALA A 245 0.51 -8.21 -19.21
C ALA A 245 0.19 -8.82 -17.84
N SER A 246 -0.47 -9.97 -17.81
CA SER A 246 -0.67 -10.78 -16.59
C SER A 246 0.64 -11.23 -15.96
N LEU A 247 1.63 -11.62 -16.76
CA LEU A 247 2.97 -11.98 -16.26
C LEU A 247 3.64 -10.78 -15.59
N VAL A 248 3.54 -9.59 -16.19
CA VAL A 248 4.11 -8.36 -15.62
C VAL A 248 3.40 -7.96 -14.31
N ALA A 249 2.08 -8.14 -14.23
CA ALA A 249 1.33 -7.93 -12.97
C ALA A 249 1.73 -8.93 -11.87
N ASN A 250 2.02 -10.18 -12.23
CA ASN A 250 2.52 -11.18 -11.28
C ASN A 250 3.88 -10.80 -10.71
N ILE A 251 4.76 -10.19 -11.53
CA ILE A 251 6.08 -9.74 -11.07
C ILE A 251 5.93 -8.75 -9.90
N LEU A 252 5.02 -7.77 -9.98
CA LEU A 252 4.79 -6.82 -8.87
C LEU A 252 4.47 -7.53 -7.54
N ASN A 253 3.67 -8.60 -7.58
CA ASN A 253 3.33 -9.38 -6.38
C ASN A 253 4.57 -10.04 -5.75
N LEU A 254 5.45 -10.60 -6.59
CA LEU A 254 6.69 -11.23 -6.13
C LEU A 254 7.67 -10.19 -5.60
N GLU A 255 7.86 -9.09 -6.33
CA GLU A 255 8.70 -7.95 -5.95
C GLU A 255 8.29 -7.40 -4.58
N PHE A 256 7.00 -7.25 -4.32
CA PHE A 256 6.54 -6.76 -3.01
C PHE A 256 6.67 -7.81 -1.91
N LEU A 257 6.08 -9.00 -2.09
CA LEU A 257 5.96 -9.95 -0.97
C LEU A 257 7.27 -10.66 -0.64
N VAL A 258 8.04 -11.08 -1.66
CA VAL A 258 9.30 -11.79 -1.43
C VAL A 258 10.33 -10.82 -0.85
N HIS A 259 10.40 -9.58 -1.35
CA HIS A 259 11.33 -8.61 -0.78
C HIS A 259 10.90 -8.06 0.57
N ALA A 260 9.59 -8.03 0.90
CA ALA A 260 9.16 -7.80 2.28
C ALA A 260 9.79 -8.82 3.24
N TRP A 261 9.85 -10.11 2.84
CA TRP A 261 10.52 -11.14 3.62
C TRP A 261 12.04 -11.01 3.63
N ASP A 262 12.65 -10.67 2.50
CA ASP A 262 14.10 -10.44 2.42
C ASP A 262 14.51 -9.31 3.40
N PHE A 263 13.77 -8.18 3.41
CA PHE A 263 13.99 -7.07 4.34
C PHE A 263 13.74 -7.46 5.79
N ALA A 264 12.63 -8.13 6.08
CA ALA A 264 12.26 -8.54 7.43
C ALA A 264 13.33 -9.47 8.01
N THR A 265 13.75 -10.47 7.24
CA THR A 265 14.80 -11.42 7.62
C THR A 265 16.15 -10.72 7.84
N ALA A 266 16.56 -9.82 6.93
CA ALA A 266 17.81 -9.07 7.04
C ALA A 266 17.87 -8.18 8.29
N THR A 267 16.71 -7.72 8.76
CA THR A 267 16.62 -6.78 9.89
C THR A 267 16.07 -7.40 11.18
N GLY A 268 15.75 -8.69 11.17
CA GLY A 268 15.22 -9.42 12.33
C GLY A 268 13.79 -9.00 12.72
N GLN A 269 12.99 -8.57 11.74
CA GLN A 269 11.58 -8.27 11.93
C GLN A 269 10.74 -9.54 11.79
N ASP A 270 9.69 -9.64 12.60
CA ASP A 270 8.65 -10.65 12.40
C ASP A 270 7.75 -10.21 11.24
N LEU A 271 7.48 -11.12 10.32
CA LEU A 271 6.61 -10.89 9.18
C LEU A 271 5.43 -11.87 9.24
N ASP A 272 4.27 -11.38 9.65
CA ASP A 272 3.01 -12.12 9.64
C ASP A 272 2.20 -11.76 8.39
N VAL A 273 1.86 -12.78 7.59
CA VAL A 273 1.13 -12.61 6.33
C VAL A 273 0.05 -13.67 6.24
N SER A 274 -1.14 -13.25 5.80
CA SER A 274 -2.26 -14.15 5.55
C SER A 274 -1.86 -15.34 4.67
N PRO A 275 -2.04 -16.58 5.13
CA PRO A 275 -1.76 -17.77 4.33
C PRO A 275 -2.51 -17.78 3.00
N VAL A 276 -3.72 -17.21 2.95
CA VAL A 276 -4.53 -17.13 1.73
C VAL A 276 -3.88 -16.22 0.69
N LEU A 277 -3.37 -15.06 1.10
CA LEU A 277 -2.65 -14.14 0.22
C LEU A 277 -1.33 -14.78 -0.23
N THR A 278 -0.58 -15.36 0.70
CA THR A 278 0.71 -15.99 0.38
C THR A 278 0.57 -17.18 -0.57
N ASP A 279 -0.44 -18.04 -0.37
CA ASP A 279 -0.71 -19.18 -1.26
C ASP A 279 -1.14 -18.70 -2.66
N TYR A 280 -1.89 -17.58 -2.74
CA TYR A 280 -2.21 -16.95 -4.01
C TYR A 280 -0.95 -16.48 -4.74
N VAL A 281 -0.06 -15.76 -4.05
CA VAL A 281 1.22 -15.30 -4.61
C VAL A 281 2.14 -16.46 -4.98
N LEU A 282 2.14 -17.56 -4.23
CA LEU A 282 2.84 -18.80 -4.62
C LEU A 282 2.28 -19.39 -5.92
N GLY A 283 0.96 -19.37 -6.11
CA GLY A 283 0.33 -19.70 -7.39
C GLY A 283 0.82 -18.81 -8.53
N LEU A 284 0.91 -17.49 -8.31
CA LEU A 284 1.49 -16.55 -9.28
C LEU A 284 2.96 -16.84 -9.55
N ALA A 285 3.73 -17.20 -8.51
CA ALA A 285 5.15 -17.56 -8.64
C ALA A 285 5.33 -18.76 -9.57
N HIS A 286 4.54 -19.82 -9.42
CA HIS A 286 4.58 -20.98 -10.32
C HIS A 286 4.27 -20.63 -11.78
N ASN A 287 3.40 -19.65 -12.01
CA ASN A 287 3.07 -19.18 -13.35
C ASN A 287 4.11 -18.21 -13.94
N THR A 288 5.03 -17.72 -13.11
CA THR A 288 5.98 -16.65 -13.47
C THR A 288 7.40 -17.15 -13.59
N ILE A 289 7.86 -17.96 -12.63
CA ILE A 289 9.24 -18.40 -12.52
C ILE A 289 9.45 -19.66 -13.37
N SER A 290 9.99 -19.46 -14.57
CA SER A 290 10.34 -20.55 -15.47
C SER A 290 11.73 -21.15 -15.17
N PRO A 291 12.03 -22.39 -15.59
CA PRO A 291 13.36 -22.97 -15.43
C PRO A 291 14.49 -22.13 -16.03
N GLN A 292 14.22 -21.32 -17.08
CA GLN A 292 15.24 -20.47 -17.71
C GLN A 292 15.62 -19.23 -16.88
N MET A 293 14.82 -18.89 -15.87
CA MET A 293 15.08 -17.79 -14.93
C MET A 293 15.93 -18.24 -13.74
N ARG A 294 16.06 -19.56 -13.51
CA ARG A 294 16.88 -20.15 -12.46
C ARG A 294 18.37 -19.94 -12.74
N GLY A 295 19.14 -19.61 -11.71
CA GLY A 295 20.55 -19.21 -11.81
C GLY A 295 20.76 -17.80 -12.37
N LYS A 296 19.69 -17.01 -12.49
CA LYS A 296 19.72 -15.59 -12.87
C LYS A 296 18.94 -14.78 -11.84
N SER A 297 17.67 -14.49 -12.10
CA SER A 297 16.81 -13.71 -11.20
C SER A 297 16.32 -14.51 -9.99
N PHE A 298 16.36 -15.84 -10.07
CA PHE A 298 15.99 -16.74 -8.99
C PHE A 298 17.04 -17.85 -8.85
N ALA A 299 17.36 -18.26 -7.63
CA ALA A 299 18.16 -19.46 -7.39
C ALA A 299 17.32 -20.74 -7.59
N ASP A 300 17.94 -21.92 -7.52
CA ASP A 300 17.20 -23.18 -7.52
C ASP A 300 16.30 -23.27 -6.29
N GLU A 301 15.10 -23.86 -6.47
CA GLU A 301 14.15 -24.07 -5.37
C GLU A 301 14.79 -24.87 -4.22
N THR A 302 14.56 -24.41 -2.99
CA THR A 302 15.07 -25.05 -1.79
C THR A 302 14.04 -26.00 -1.20
N LEU A 303 14.51 -26.98 -0.42
CA LEU A 303 13.62 -28.00 0.13
C LEU A 303 12.96 -27.51 1.41
N VAL A 304 11.63 -27.57 1.45
CA VAL A 304 10.81 -27.41 2.65
C VAL A 304 9.79 -28.56 2.72
N GLU A 305 9.30 -28.87 3.92
CA GLU A 305 8.21 -29.83 4.08
C GLU A 305 6.93 -29.31 3.41
N GLU A 306 6.11 -30.19 2.85
CA GLU A 306 4.81 -29.79 2.26
C GLU A 306 3.88 -29.10 3.26
N SER A 307 4.04 -29.42 4.56
CA SER A 307 3.32 -28.84 5.70
C SER A 307 3.96 -27.57 6.26
N ALA A 308 5.03 -27.07 5.68
CA ALA A 308 5.64 -25.80 6.08
C ALA A 308 4.65 -24.63 5.90
N ALA A 309 4.91 -23.53 6.60
CA ALA A 309 4.07 -22.34 6.49
C ALA A 309 4.02 -21.84 5.03
N SER A 310 2.92 -21.19 4.64
CA SER A 310 2.77 -20.66 3.28
C SER A 310 3.93 -19.76 2.85
N MET A 311 4.43 -18.93 3.77
CA MET A 311 5.55 -18.03 3.49
C MET A 311 6.84 -18.79 3.22
N ASP A 312 7.13 -19.81 4.03
CA ASP A 312 8.30 -20.67 3.86
C ASP A 312 8.28 -21.37 2.49
N ARG A 313 7.10 -21.88 2.08
CA ARG A 313 6.91 -22.50 0.76
C ARG A 313 7.13 -21.50 -0.38
N LEU A 314 6.62 -20.27 -0.26
CA LEU A 314 6.84 -19.21 -1.24
C LEU A 314 8.32 -18.85 -1.38
N VAL A 315 9.00 -18.57 -0.27
CA VAL A 315 10.41 -18.12 -0.34
C VAL A 315 11.34 -19.28 -0.73
N ALA A 316 11.04 -20.51 -0.30
CA ALA A 316 11.75 -21.70 -0.77
C ALA A 316 11.61 -21.90 -2.28
N PHE A 317 10.39 -21.74 -2.81
CA PHE A 317 10.14 -21.81 -4.26
C PHE A 317 10.92 -20.74 -5.02
N THR A 318 11.15 -19.55 -4.46
CA THR A 318 11.98 -18.51 -5.10
C THR A 318 13.49 -18.70 -4.92
N GLY A 319 13.89 -19.79 -4.27
CA GLY A 319 15.28 -20.21 -4.08
C GLY A 319 15.96 -19.64 -2.84
N ARG A 320 15.22 -18.98 -1.94
CA ARG A 320 15.77 -18.54 -0.65
C ARG A 320 15.87 -19.71 0.32
N GLN A 321 16.84 -19.63 1.23
CA GLN A 321 16.98 -20.58 2.32
C GLN A 321 16.07 -20.19 3.48
N VAL A 322 15.15 -21.08 3.85
CA VAL A 322 14.37 -20.93 5.08
C VAL A 322 15.23 -21.46 6.22
N LEU A 323 15.57 -20.60 7.17
CA LEU A 323 16.25 -21.04 8.38
C LEU A 323 15.24 -21.82 9.23
N ALA A 324 15.56 -23.06 9.57
CA ALA A 324 14.78 -23.80 10.55
C ALA A 324 14.90 -23.11 11.91
N ASN A 325 13.78 -22.60 12.43
CA ASN A 325 13.67 -22.11 13.81
C ASN A 325 13.76 -23.26 14.82
#